data_AF-A0A497KHW7-F1
#
_entry.id   AF-A0A497KHW7-F1
#
_cell.length_a   1.000
_cell.length_b   1.000
_cell.length_c   1.000
_cell.angle_alpha   90.00
_cell.angle_beta   90.00
_cell.angle_gamma   90.00
#
_symmetry.space_group_name_H-M   'P 1'
#
loop_
_entity.id
_entity.type
_entity.pdbx_description
1 polymer ?
#
loop_
_entity_poly.entity_id
_entity_poly.type
_entity_poly.pdbx_seq_one_letter_code
_entity_poly.pdbx_strand_id
1 'polypeptide(L)'
;MSFKQSFHRIIMVRVKATVISQEGHCAAGHKVGDEIIFDWDTHEIEGKLCLHALYSALPKIYALAHGGQVAYATAEDGSKVARHACPDGYNPLILELRVIE
;
A
#
# COMPACT_ATOMS: atom_id res chain seq x y z
N MET A 1 11.05 -39.44 10.91
CA MET A 1 10.78 -37.99 11.06
C MET A 1 11.30 -37.25 9.84
N SER A 2 10.45 -37.01 8.85
CA SER A 2 10.77 -36.13 7.72
C SER A 2 10.07 -34.81 7.99
N PHE A 3 10.81 -33.86 8.57
CA PHE A 3 10.38 -32.48 8.66
C PHE A 3 10.45 -31.93 7.23
N LYS A 4 9.34 -31.99 6.49
CA LYS A 4 9.23 -31.31 5.21
C LYS A 4 9.39 -29.82 5.49
N GLN A 5 10.56 -29.33 5.13
CA GLN A 5 10.90 -27.93 5.07
C GLN A 5 9.91 -27.24 4.11
N SER A 6 8.84 -26.67 4.66
CA SER A 6 7.87 -25.87 3.92
C SER A 6 8.43 -24.45 3.72
N PHE A 7 9.62 -24.36 3.15
CA PHE A 7 10.20 -23.15 2.57
C PHE A 7 10.08 -23.32 1.06
N HIS A 8 9.08 -22.70 0.42
CA HIS A 8 9.13 -22.16 -0.95
C HIS A 8 7.71 -21.87 -1.47
N ARG A 9 7.20 -20.72 -1.06
CA ARG A 9 6.94 -19.69 -2.06
C ARG A 9 7.63 -18.46 -1.46
N ILE A 10 8.82 -18.13 -1.97
CA ILE A 10 9.32 -16.76 -1.85
C ILE A 10 8.26 -15.98 -2.61
N ILE A 11 7.23 -15.51 -1.91
CA ILE A 11 6.21 -14.71 -2.54
C ILE A 11 6.97 -13.44 -2.86
N MET A 12 7.14 -13.19 -4.14
CA MET A 12 7.55 -11.89 -4.64
C MET A 12 6.45 -10.92 -4.24
N VAL A 13 6.63 -10.24 -3.11
CA VAL A 13 5.56 -9.44 -2.52
C VAL A 13 5.75 -8.00 -2.91
N ARG A 14 4.87 -7.54 -3.78
CA ARG A 14 4.76 -6.13 -4.14
C ARG A 14 3.42 -5.58 -3.70
N VAL A 15 3.43 -4.38 -3.13
CA VAL A 15 2.22 -3.64 -2.79
C VAL A 15 2.21 -2.34 -3.58
N LYS A 16 1.16 -2.12 -4.37
CA LYS A 16 0.92 -0.85 -5.05
C LYS A 16 0.01 0.02 -4.21
N ALA A 17 0.45 1.24 -3.96
CA ALA A 17 -0.37 2.32 -3.43
C ALA A 17 -0.70 3.32 -4.55
N THR A 18 -1.98 3.53 -4.83
CA THR A 18 -2.45 4.53 -5.79
C THR A 18 -3.22 5.63 -5.06
N VAL A 19 -2.93 6.90 -5.35
CA VAL A 19 -3.73 8.02 -4.85
C VAL A 19 -5.04 8.06 -5.63
N ILE A 20 -6.16 7.74 -4.99
CA ILE A 20 -7.49 7.67 -5.63
C ILE A 20 -8.38 8.88 -5.31
N SER A 21 -8.05 9.65 -4.27
CA SER A 21 -8.76 10.87 -3.92
C SER A 21 -7.81 11.88 -3.28
N GLN A 22 -8.06 13.15 -3.54
CA GLN A 22 -7.40 14.28 -2.93
C GLN A 22 -8.44 15.37 -2.65
N GLU A 23 -8.51 15.82 -1.40
CA GLU A 23 -9.20 17.03 -1.03
C GLU A 23 -8.18 18.07 -0.54
N GLY A 24 -8.39 19.33 -0.88
CA GLY A 24 -7.46 20.40 -0.55
C GLY A 24 -6.12 20.31 -1.30
N HIS A 25 -5.04 20.73 -0.64
CA HIS A 25 -3.71 20.84 -1.25
C HIS A 25 -2.67 19.99 -0.52
N CYS A 26 -2.11 18.98 -1.20
CA CYS A 26 -0.97 18.23 -0.66
C CYS A 26 0.33 19.02 -0.83
N ALA A 27 0.94 19.44 0.29
CA ALA A 27 2.22 20.16 0.31
C ALA A 27 3.40 19.35 -0.26
N ALA A 28 3.31 18.02 -0.25
CA ALA A 28 4.32 17.15 -0.88
C ALA A 28 4.17 17.05 -2.41
N GLY A 29 3.10 17.61 -2.97
CA GLY A 29 2.83 17.67 -4.40
C GLY A 29 2.05 16.48 -4.97
N HIS A 30 1.60 15.53 -4.14
CA HIS A 30 0.85 14.37 -4.61
C HIS A 30 -0.46 14.75 -5.32
N LYS A 31 -0.85 13.93 -6.29
CA LYS A 31 -2.04 14.07 -7.15
C LYS A 31 -2.75 12.74 -7.31
N VAL A 32 -4.04 12.79 -7.64
CA VAL A 32 -4.80 11.59 -8.02
C VAL A 32 -4.12 10.92 -9.23
N GLY A 33 -3.94 9.61 -9.15
CA GLY A 33 -3.24 8.81 -10.15
C GLY A 33 -1.76 8.56 -9.84
N ASP A 34 -1.17 9.23 -8.84
CA ASP A 34 0.19 8.91 -8.41
C ASP A 34 0.25 7.47 -7.88
N GLU A 35 1.29 6.74 -8.30
CA GLU A 35 1.52 5.35 -7.92
C GLU A 35 2.86 5.19 -7.19
N ILE A 36 2.86 4.33 -6.17
CA ILE A 36 4.03 3.98 -5.38
C ILE A 36 4.06 2.45 -5.24
N ILE A 37 5.20 1.83 -5.55
CA ILE A 37 5.41 0.38 -5.43
C ILE A 37 6.34 0.12 -4.25
N PHE A 38 5.92 -0.76 -3.35
CA PHE A 38 6.72 -1.28 -2.26
C PHE A 38 7.12 -2.71 -2.61
N ASP A 39 8.41 -2.91 -2.89
CA ASP A 39 8.93 -4.18 -3.40
C ASP A 39 9.84 -4.84 -2.35
N TRP A 40 9.39 -5.97 -1.81
CA TRP A 40 10.17 -6.75 -0.84
C TRP A 40 11.27 -7.60 -1.46
N ASP A 41 11.23 -7.84 -2.78
CA ASP A 41 12.29 -8.59 -3.47
C ASP A 41 13.50 -7.70 -3.68
N THR A 42 13.28 -6.48 -4.20
CA THR A 42 14.36 -5.52 -4.44
C THR A 42 14.71 -4.70 -3.20
N HIS A 43 13.86 -4.70 -2.17
CA HIS A 43 13.96 -3.84 -0.99
C HIS A 43 13.87 -2.35 -1.34
N GLU A 44 13.11 -2.02 -2.38
CA GLU A 44 12.98 -0.66 -2.90
C GLU A 44 11.55 -0.13 -2.75
N ILE A 45 11.45 1.20 -2.73
CA ILE A 45 10.19 1.93 -2.87
C ILE A 45 10.31 2.74 -4.16
N GLU A 46 9.51 2.39 -5.16
CA GLU A 46 9.47 3.11 -6.43
C GLU A 46 8.35 4.15 -6.41
N GLY A 47 8.65 5.35 -6.89
CA GLY A 47 7.72 6.48 -6.85
C GLY A 47 7.97 7.40 -5.65
N LYS A 48 7.10 8.39 -5.50
CA LYS A 48 7.24 9.44 -4.48
C LYS A 48 6.15 9.26 -3.43
N LEU A 49 6.53 9.13 -2.16
CA LEU A 49 5.62 9.23 -1.02
C LEU A 49 6.22 10.18 0.02
N CYS A 50 5.38 10.98 0.69
CA CYS A 50 5.89 11.85 1.75
C CYS A 50 6.09 11.04 3.03
N LEU A 51 7.02 11.48 3.88
CA LEU A 51 7.36 10.73 5.11
C LEU A 51 6.17 10.55 6.06
N HIS A 52 5.25 11.53 6.13
CA HIS A 52 4.04 11.42 6.96
C HIS A 52 3.10 10.32 6.47
N ALA A 53 2.82 10.28 5.15
CA ALA A 53 2.00 9.25 4.56
C ALA A 53 2.67 7.88 4.69
N LEU A 54 3.97 7.78 4.41
CA LEU A 54 4.75 6.56 4.58
C LEU A 54 4.67 6.03 6.01
N TYR A 55 5.03 6.85 7.00
CA TYR A 55 5.01 6.47 8.42
C TYR A 55 3.65 5.95 8.87
N SER A 56 2.56 6.62 8.44
CA SER A 56 1.20 6.23 8.84
C SER A 56 0.68 4.98 8.10
N ALA A 57 1.06 4.79 6.84
CA ALA A 57 0.52 3.72 5.98
C ALA A 57 1.34 2.42 6.07
N LEU A 58 2.63 2.53 6.40
CA LEU A 58 3.57 1.41 6.38
C LEU A 58 3.10 0.19 7.19
N PRO A 59 2.51 0.32 8.40
CA PRO A 59 2.02 -0.86 9.13
C PRO A 59 0.97 -1.65 8.35
N LYS A 60 0.08 -0.95 7.63
CA LYS A 60 -0.96 -1.58 6.80
C LYS A 60 -0.37 -2.20 5.54
N ILE A 61 0.57 -1.52 4.90
CA ILE A 61 1.30 -2.01 3.71
C ILE A 61 2.08 -3.28 4.08
N TYR A 62 2.81 -3.26 5.19
CA TYR A 62 3.54 -4.42 5.72
C TYR A 62 2.59 -5.58 6.03
N ALA A 63 1.45 -5.32 6.68
CA ALA A 63 0.46 -6.36 6.95
C ALA A 63 -0.03 -7.01 5.65
N LEU A 64 -0.41 -6.21 4.63
CA LEU A 64 -0.85 -6.72 3.33
C LEU A 64 0.24 -7.55 2.64
N ALA A 65 1.47 -7.06 2.67
CA ALA A 65 2.62 -7.72 2.09
C ALA A 65 2.78 -9.15 2.65
N HIS A 66 2.63 -9.31 3.96
CA HIS A 66 2.83 -10.59 4.64
C HIS A 66 1.54 -11.40 4.85
N GLY A 67 0.51 -11.16 4.01
CA GLY A 67 -0.74 -11.93 4.02
C GLY A 67 -1.68 -11.64 5.20
N GLY A 68 -1.42 -10.56 5.93
CA GLY A 68 -2.26 -10.09 7.03
C GLY A 68 -3.62 -9.58 6.53
N GLN A 69 -4.64 -9.68 7.40
CA GLN A 69 -5.96 -9.13 7.15
C GLN A 69 -6.05 -7.72 7.73
N VAL A 70 -6.58 -6.79 6.94
CA VAL A 70 -6.83 -5.40 7.35
C VAL A 70 -8.32 -5.06 7.15
N ALA A 71 -8.74 -3.85 7.50
CA ALA A 71 -10.05 -3.37 7.07
C ALA A 71 -10.04 -3.16 5.55
N TYR A 72 -10.95 -3.83 4.85
CA TYR A 72 -11.08 -3.74 3.40
C TYR A 72 -12.34 -2.98 3.00
N ALA A 73 -12.28 -2.35 1.83
CA ALA A 73 -13.39 -1.75 1.11
C ALA A 73 -13.60 -2.51 -0.22
N THR A 74 -14.72 -2.23 -0.86
CA THR A 74 -15.01 -2.69 -2.23
C THR A 74 -14.69 -1.55 -3.19
N ALA A 75 -13.82 -1.79 -4.16
CA ALA A 75 -13.54 -0.85 -5.24
C ALA A 75 -14.70 -0.82 -6.27
N GLU A 76 -14.66 0.13 -7.20
CA GLU A 76 -15.72 0.29 -8.22
C GLU A 76 -15.85 -0.93 -9.14
N ASP A 77 -14.74 -1.62 -9.39
CA ASP A 77 -14.66 -2.87 -10.16
C ASP A 77 -15.13 -4.11 -9.35
N GLY A 78 -15.61 -3.93 -8.12
CA GLY A 78 -16.05 -4.98 -7.21
C GLY A 78 -14.93 -5.72 -6.48
N SER A 79 -13.66 -5.37 -6.73
CA SER A 79 -12.52 -6.02 -6.07
C SER A 79 -12.34 -5.56 -4.63
N LYS A 80 -11.78 -6.45 -3.79
CA LYS A 80 -11.47 -6.19 -2.38
C LYS A 80 -10.16 -5.42 -2.28
N VAL A 81 -10.21 -4.22 -1.72
CA VAL A 81 -9.05 -3.31 -1.61
C VAL A 81 -8.86 -2.81 -0.19
N ALA A 82 -7.63 -2.46 0.19
CA ALA A 82 -7.39 -1.73 1.42
C ALA A 82 -7.27 -0.24 1.10
N ARG A 83 -7.73 0.63 2.00
CA ARG A 83 -7.60 2.08 1.86
C ARG A 83 -6.92 2.69 3.08
N HIS A 84 -6.15 3.75 2.86
CA HIS A 84 -5.47 4.48 3.91
C HIS A 84 -5.53 5.98 3.67
N ALA A 85 -6.00 6.73 4.66
CA ALA A 85 -6.01 8.18 4.59
C ALA A 85 -4.63 8.73 4.98
N CYS A 86 -4.15 9.73 4.26
CA CYS A 86 -3.04 10.58 4.70
C CYS A 86 -3.34 11.15 6.10
N PRO A 87 -2.35 11.25 7.00
CA PRO A 87 -2.59 11.77 8.35
C PRO A 87 -2.85 13.29 8.38
N ASP A 88 -2.69 13.99 7.25
CA ASP A 88 -3.14 15.38 7.12
C ASP A 88 -4.67 15.43 6.97
N GLY A 89 -5.35 15.67 8.08
CA GLY A 89 -6.81 15.76 8.13
C GLY A 89 -7.39 17.01 7.46
N TYR A 90 -6.57 18.03 7.16
CA TYR A 90 -7.04 19.24 6.46
C TYR A 90 -6.91 19.12 4.94
N ASN A 91 -5.94 18.34 4.46
CA ASN A 91 -5.73 18.08 3.02
C ASN A 91 -5.63 16.57 2.75
N PRO A 92 -6.70 15.80 3.00
CA PRO A 92 -6.61 14.36 2.98
C PRO A 92 -6.37 13.83 1.56
N LEU A 93 -5.53 12.80 1.50
CA LEU A 93 -5.38 11.92 0.34
C LEU A 93 -5.87 10.55 0.75
N ILE A 94 -6.51 9.82 -0.18
CA ILE A 94 -6.83 8.42 0.01
C ILE A 94 -5.92 7.57 -0.87
N LEU A 95 -5.12 6.72 -0.23
CA LEU A 95 -4.32 5.69 -0.88
C LEU A 95 -5.15 4.41 -0.97
N GLU A 96 -5.35 3.89 -2.16
CA GLU A 96 -5.81 2.52 -2.38
C GLU A 96 -4.60 1.59 -2.45
N LEU A 97 -4.61 0.52 -1.66
CA LEU A 97 -3.51 -0.43 -1.52
C LEU A 97 -3.94 -1.78 -2.10
N ARG A 98 -3.11 -2.32 -2.99
CA ARG A 98 -3.31 -3.63 -3.63
C ARG A 98 -2.01 -4.43 -3.58
N VAL A 99 -2.11 -5.70 -3.19
CA VAL A 99 -1.02 -6.66 -3.44
C VAL A 99 -1.01 -6.95 -4.94
N ILE A 100 0.16 -6.88 -5.56
CA ILE A 100 0.36 -7.16 -6.99
C ILE A 100 1.37 -8.30 -7.15
N GLU A 101 1.20 -9.09 -8.22
CA GLU A 101 2.18 -10.09 -8.66
C GLU A 101 3.41 -9.41 -9.25
#